data_AF-A0A4P6F188-F1
#
_entry.id   AF-A0A4P6F188-F1
#
_cell.length_a   1.000
_cell.length_b   1.000
_cell.length_c   1.000
_cell.angle_alpha   90.00
_cell.angle_beta   90.00
_cell.angle_gamma   90.00
#
_symmetry.space_group_name_H-M   'P 1'
#
loop_
_entity.id
_entity.type
_entity.pdbx_description
1 polymer ?
#
loop_
_entity_poly.entity_id
_entity_poly.type
_entity_poly.pdbx_seq_one_letter_code
_entity_poly.pdbx_strand_id
1 'polypeptide(L)' 'MIPFERTWPYDIIMNDIYAPSCPFCGQDNVLLPIRPEEIEDIHHGKKKLLVFPCCHSRITVVDMDSDYILAAQRLRAKV' A
#
# COMPACT_ATOMS: atom_id res chain seq x y z
N MET A 1 13.20 -1.60 10.53
CA MET A 1 12.76 -0.21 10.32
C MET A 1 12.84 0.12 8.83
N ILE A 2 11.69 0.29 8.17
CA ILE A 2 11.61 0.71 6.76
C ILE A 2 11.66 2.24 6.69
N PRO A 3 12.41 2.84 5.74
CA PRO A 3 12.42 4.29 5.58
C PRO A 3 11.04 4.86 5.23
N PHE A 4 10.66 5.99 5.82
CA PHE A 4 9.37 6.67 5.58
C PHE A 4 9.08 6.97 4.10
N GLU A 5 10.13 7.22 3.29
CA GLU A 5 9.99 7.41 1.84
C GLU A 5 9.45 6.18 1.09
N ARG A 6 9.38 5.02 1.76
CA ARG A 6 8.85 3.76 1.26
C ARG A 6 7.52 3.35 1.91
N THR A 7 6.88 4.26 2.65
CA THR A 7 5.58 4.00 3.27
C THR A 7 4.48 4.81 2.59
N TRP A 8 3.27 4.25 2.62
CA TRP A 8 2.08 4.92 2.09
C TRP A 8 0.85 4.62 2.93
N PRO A 9 0.03 5.63 3.28
CA PRO A 9 -1.12 5.42 4.16
C PRO A 9 -2.23 4.65 3.44
N TYR A 10 -3.04 3.93 4.21
CA TYR A 10 -4.27 3.33 3.74
C TYR A 10 -5.37 3.44 4.81
N ASP A 11 -6.62 3.36 4.36
CA ASP A 11 -7.81 3.28 5.21
C ASP A 11 -8.55 1.96 4.96
N ILE A 12 -9.14 1.38 6.01
CA ILE A 12 -10.07 0.26 5.89
C ILE A 12 -11.49 0.83 5.98
N ILE A 13 -12.25 0.67 4.90
CA ILE A 13 -13.64 1.11 4.83
C ILE A 13 -14.50 -0.13 4.61
N MET A 14 -15.32 -0.46 5.60
CA MET A 14 -16.08 -1.71 5.66
C MET A 14 -15.16 -2.94 5.55
N ASN A 15 -15.04 -3.56 4.38
CA ASN A 15 -14.18 -4.72 4.14
C ASN A 15 -13.19 -4.50 2.99
N ASP A 16 -13.00 -3.24 2.59
CA ASP A 16 -12.14 -2.83 1.49
C ASP A 16 -11.01 -1.94 2.02
N ILE A 17 -9.87 -1.99 1.34
CA ILE A 17 -8.68 -1.19 1.68
C ILE A 17 -8.50 -0.11 0.60
N TYR A 18 -8.35 1.13 1.02
CA TYR A 18 -8.17 2.27 0.12
C TYR A 18 -6.86 3.00 0.40
N ALA A 19 -6.16 3.43 -0.64
CA ALA A 19 -5.16 4.49 -0.52
C ALA A 19 -5.86 5.86 -0.67
N PRO A 20 -5.67 6.83 0.25
CA PRO A 20 -6.26 8.16 0.14
C PRO A 20 -5.91 8.86 -1.17
N SER A 21 -4.67 8.69 -1.65
CA SER A 21 -4.20 9.13 -2.96
C SER A 21 -3.17 8.16 -3.52
N CYS A 22 -3.08 8.00 -4.84
CA CYS A 22 -2.12 7.13 -5.49
C CYS A 22 -0.72 7.78 -5.50
N PRO A 23 0.35 7.08 -5.04
CA PRO A 23 1.71 7.64 -5.05
C PRO A 23 2.28 7.85 -6.45
N PHE A 24 1.63 7.32 -7.50
CA PHE A 24 2.13 7.36 -8.87
C PHE A 24 1.37 8.35 -9.75
N CYS A 25 0.03 8.27 -9.78
CA CYS A 25 -0.79 9.11 -10.64
C CYS A 25 -1.59 10.18 -9.88
N GLY A 26 -1.54 10.19 -8.54
CA GLY A 26 -2.26 11.16 -7.71
C GLY A 26 -3.78 10.99 -7.66
N GLN A 27 -4.34 9.92 -8.23
CA GLN A 27 -5.78 9.65 -8.12
C GLN A 27 -6.18 9.40 -6.66
N ASP A 28 -7.27 9.99 -6.20
CA ASP A 28 -7.78 9.84 -4.84
C ASP A 28 -8.64 8.58 -4.65
N ASN A 29 -8.75 8.13 -3.39
CA ASN A 29 -9.59 7.02 -2.94
C ASN A 29 -9.45 5.75 -3.80
N VAL A 30 -8.21 5.26 -3.94
CA VAL A 30 -7.91 4.10 -4.79
C VAL A 30 -8.12 2.81 -4.02
N LEU A 31 -9.08 1.99 -4.46
CA LEU A 31 -9.27 0.64 -3.97
C LEU A 31 -8.00 -0.19 -4.22
N LEU A 32 -7.45 -0.77 -3.17
CA LEU A 32 -6.30 -1.65 -3.23
C LEU A 32 -6.78 -3.11 -3.30
N PRO A 33 -6.24 -3.94 -4.22
CA PRO A 33 -6.57 -5.38 -4.30
C PRO A 33 -5.91 -6.18 -3.16
N ILE A 34 -6.19 -5.80 -1.91
CA ILE A 34 -5.78 -6.43 -0.67
C ILE A 34 -7.03 -6.53 0.21
N ARG A 35 -7.36 -7.73 0.67
CA ARG A 35 -8.44 -7.93 1.64
C ARG A 35 -7.92 -7.70 3.06
N PRO A 36 -8.73 -7.17 4.00
CA PRO A 36 -8.31 -6.95 5.38
C PRO A 36 -7.72 -8.20 6.07
N GLU A 37 -8.27 -9.39 5.77
CA GLU A 37 -7.75 -10.67 6.29
C GLU A 37 -6.33 -11.01 5.82
N GLU A 38 -5.83 -10.40 4.75
CA GLU A 38 -4.47 -10.62 4.25
C GLU A 38 -3.42 -9.76 4.98
N ILE A 39 -3.83 -8.76 5.76
CA ILE A 39 -2.91 -7.85 6.46
C ILE A 39 -2.03 -8.63 7.43
N GLU A 40 -2.62 -9.51 8.24
CA GLU A 40 -1.91 -10.30 9.25
C GLU A 40 -0.84 -11.20 8.61
N ASP A 41 -1.18 -11.85 7.49
CA ASP A 41 -0.22 -12.67 6.75
C ASP A 41 0.97 -11.82 6.26
N ILE A 42 0.68 -10.62 5.74
CA ILE A 42 1.69 -9.71 5.20
C ILE A 42 2.59 -9.20 6.32
N HIS A 43 2.00 -8.85 7.47
CA HIS A 43 2.73 -8.44 8.67
C HIS A 43 3.67 -9.53 9.19
N HIS A 44 3.25 -10.79 9.08
CA HIS A 44 4.08 -11.96 9.42
C HIS A 44 5.11 -12.33 8.33
N GLY A 45 5.33 -11.47 7.35
CA GLY A 45 6.43 -11.57 6.38
C GLY A 45 6.03 -12.11 5.01
N LYS A 46 4.75 -12.33 4.73
CA LYS A 46 4.28 -12.66 3.38
C LYS A 46 4.38 -11.43 2.48
N LYS A 47 5.32 -11.45 1.55
CA LYS A 47 5.44 -10.39 0.54
C LYS A 47 4.29 -10.46 -0.46
N LYS A 48 3.74 -9.30 -0.84
CA LYS A 48 2.65 -9.20 -1.83
C LYS A 48 3.00 -8.25 -2.96
N LEU A 49 2.71 -8.65 -4.19
CA LEU A 49 2.72 -7.74 -5.33
C LEU A 49 1.37 -7.00 -5.36
N LEU A 50 1.39 -5.70 -5.08
CA LEU A 50 0.24 -4.82 -5.18
C LEU A 50 0.27 -4.09 -6.51
N VAL A 51 -0.79 -4.22 -7.30
CA VAL A 51 -1.00 -3.45 -8.53
C VAL A 51 -2.09 -2.42 -8.27
N PHE A 52 -1.77 -1.14 -8.48
CA PHE A 52 -2.75 -0.06 -8.35
C PHE A 52 -3.68 -0.09 -9.57
N PRO A 53 -5.01 -0.24 -9.41
CA PRO A 53 -5.94 -0.37 -10.53
C PRO A 53 -6.07 0.92 -11.35
N CYS A 54 -5.78 2.08 -10.77
CA CYS A 54 -5.89 3.37 -11.44
C CYS A 54 -4.83 3.63 -12.52
N CYS A 55 -3.60 3.11 -12.35
CA CYS A 55 -2.48 3.41 -13.24
C CYS A 55 -1.62 2.19 -13.58
N HIS A 56 -1.97 1.01 -13.07
CA HIS A 56 -1.24 -0.26 -13.25
C HIS A 56 0.22 -0.24 -12.75
N SER A 57 0.61 0.81 -12.01
CA SER A 57 1.87 0.82 -11.29
C SER A 57 1.86 -0.27 -10.22
N ARG A 58 3.01 -0.88 -9.97
CA ARG A 58 3.13 -2.04 -9.09
C ARG A 58 4.17 -1.85 -8.02
N ILE A 59 3.87 -2.34 -6.83
CA ILE A 59 4.78 -2.33 -5.70
C ILE A 59 4.91 -3.69 -5.04
N THR A 60 6.08 -3.97 -4.48
CA THR A 60 6.26 -5.10 -3.57
C THR A 60 6.00 -4.61 -2.16
N VAL A 61 4.85 -4.98 -1.62
CA VAL A 61 4.51 -4.80 -0.20
C VAL A 61 5.34 -5.81 0.58
N VAL A 62 6.17 -5.29 1.49
CA VAL A 62 7.05 -6.10 2.34
C VAL A 62 6.48 -6.29 3.75
N ASP A 63 5.59 -5.38 4.17
CA ASP A 63 4.93 -5.37 5.46
C ASP A 63 3.70 -4.44 5.36
N MET A 64 2.75 -4.60 6.27
CA MET A 64 1.61 -3.71 6.49
C MET A 64 1.44 -3.55 7.99
N ASP A 65 1.62 -2.31 8.47
CA ASP A 65 1.28 -1.92 9.85
C ASP A 65 -0.22 -1.54 9.91
N SER A 66 -0.70 -0.97 11.02
CA SER A 66 -2.12 -0.62 11.22
C SER A 66 -2.75 0.25 10.13
N ASP A 67 -1.98 1.19 9.58
CA ASP A 67 -2.45 2.28 8.71
C ASP A 67 -1.45 2.62 7.58
N TYR A 68 -0.37 1.85 7.45
CA TYR A 68 0.66 2.07 6.42
C TYR A 68 1.04 0.79 5.69
N ILE A 69 1.15 0.91 4.36
CA ILE A 69 1.83 -0.05 3.50
C ILE A 69 3.32 0.26 3.53
N LEU A 70 4.15 -0.76 3.73
CA LEU A 70 5.60 -0.68 3.66
C LEU A 70 6.06 -1.38 2.37
N ALA A 71 6.80 -0.68 1.53
CA ALA A 71 7.21 -1.17 0.22
C ALA A 71 8.73 -1.38 0.08
N ALA A 72 9.12 -2.26 -0.84
CA ALA A 72 10.53 -2.44 -1.20
C ALA A 72 11.10 -1.20 -1.92
N GLN A 73 10.27 -0.54 -2.73
CA GLN A 73 10.60 0.67 -3.48
C GLN A 73 10.18 1.97 -2.76
N ARG A 74 10.68 3.09 -3.28
CA ARG A 74 10.29 4.45 -2.87
C ARG A 74 8.89 4.78 -3.40
N LEU A 75 8.04 5.34 -2.54
CA LEU A 75 6.67 5.79 -2.86
C LEU A 75 6.52 7.32 -2.80
N ARG A 76 7.35 7.98 -1.98
CA ARG A 76 7.37 9.45 -1.87
C ARG A 76 8.50 10.01 -2.73
N ALA A 77 8.17 10.71 -3.81
CA ALA A 77 9.16 11.48 -4.56
C ALA A 77 9.83 12.51 -3.64
N LYS A 78 11.12 12.82 -3.87
CA LYS A 78 11.72 14.01 -3.28
C LYS A 78 11.03 15.21 -3.92
N VAL A 79 10.41 16.04 -3.09
CA VAL A 79 10.04 17.42 -3.46
C VAL A 79 11.30 18.16 -3.91
#